data_AF-A0A7C4CQZ6-F1
#
_entry.id   AF-A0A7C4CQZ6-F1
#
_cell.length_a   1.000
_cell.length_b   1.000
_cell.length_c   1.000
_cell.angle_alpha   90.00
_cell.angle_beta   90.00
_cell.angle_gamma   90.00
#
_symmetry.space_group_name_H-M   'P 1'
#
loop_
_entity.id
_entity.type
_entity.pdbx_description
1 polymer ?
#
loop_
_entity_poly.entity_id
_entity_poly.type
_entity_poly.pdbx_seq_one_letter_code
_entity_poly.pdbx_strand_id
1 'polypeptide(L)'
;MERAGVAYSAHSALVRACRVWDRVTSELNRTRTPEDRRFYMEEDYEKLKCKIVGNKAEVTVGSSPGHKVHVTVLEEPPFGTLEYYDNDAMVNEVMYRIFTDIGLTCTMDAYQGVKCQGVRDDNVRDVFKALALATSMDFRLELCQGLTSLRYGGCIKREFDFYKQKVAPI
;
A
#
# COMPACT_ATOMS: atom_id res chain seq x y z
N MET A 1 -9.74 3.81 18.04
CA MET A 1 -8.42 3.52 18.63
C MET A 1 -7.37 3.96 17.63
N GLU A 2 -6.43 4.82 18.02
CA GLU A 2 -5.38 5.37 17.17
C GLU A 2 -4.26 4.32 17.02
N ARG A 3 -3.99 3.83 15.79
CA ARG A 3 -3.03 2.74 15.52
C ARG A 3 -1.57 3.22 15.31
N ALA A 4 -1.34 4.53 15.32
CA ALA A 4 -0.04 5.13 15.10
C ALA A 4 0.78 5.19 16.40
N GLY A 5 1.91 4.49 16.45
CA GLY A 5 2.91 4.66 17.52
C GLY A 5 3.93 5.73 17.13
N VAL A 6 3.92 6.87 17.82
CA VAL A 6 4.84 8.00 17.55
C VAL A 6 6.02 7.98 18.54
N ALA A 7 7.24 7.90 18.03
CA ALA A 7 8.47 8.09 18.81
C ALA A 7 8.91 9.57 18.79
N TYR A 8 9.67 10.02 19.80
CA TYR A 8 10.03 11.42 20.10
C TYR A 8 10.89 12.18 19.05
N SER A 9 11.01 11.66 17.82
CA SER A 9 11.74 12.27 16.70
C SER A 9 11.13 11.94 15.32
N ALA A 10 9.85 11.55 15.30
CA ALA A 10 9.18 11.12 14.07
C ALA A 10 9.02 12.24 13.03
N HIS A 11 9.35 11.94 11.77
CA HIS A 11 9.20 12.85 10.64
C HIS A 11 7.72 13.24 10.44
N SER A 12 7.43 14.54 10.39
CA SER A 12 6.05 15.02 10.43
C SER A 12 5.21 14.53 9.23
N ALA A 13 5.81 14.44 8.05
CA ALA A 13 5.16 13.90 6.86
C ALA A 13 4.77 12.42 7.01
N LEU A 14 5.63 11.60 7.62
CA LEU A 14 5.31 10.19 7.91
C LEU A 14 4.19 10.04 8.93
N VAL A 15 4.16 10.90 9.96
CA VAL A 15 3.05 10.91 10.94
C VAL A 15 1.72 11.21 10.25
N ARG A 16 1.69 12.22 9.38
CA ARG A 16 0.50 12.54 8.58
C ARG A 16 0.13 11.40 7.64
N ALA A 17 1.11 10.79 6.97
CA ALA A 17 0.90 9.69 6.04
C ALA A 17 0.34 8.43 6.73
N CYS A 18 0.89 8.02 7.89
CA CYS A 18 0.35 6.92 8.69
C CYS A 18 -1.11 7.17 9.11
N ARG A 19 -1.46 8.41 9.49
CA ARG A 19 -2.86 8.76 9.84
C ARG A 19 -3.80 8.68 8.65
N VAL A 20 -3.34 9.10 7.47
CA VAL A 20 -4.11 8.95 6.23
C VAL A 20 -4.31 7.47 5.90
N TRP A 21 -3.26 6.65 6.01
CA TRP A 21 -3.36 5.22 5.80
C TRP A 21 -4.33 4.54 6.79
N ASP A 22 -4.28 4.88 8.09
CA ASP A 22 -5.21 4.38 9.10
C ASP A 22 -6.67 4.75 8.78
N ARG A 23 -6.88 5.99 8.31
CA ARG A 23 -8.20 6.43 7.85
C ARG A 23 -8.68 5.66 6.63
N VAL A 24 -7.86 5.55 5.58
CA VAL A 24 -8.25 4.86 4.33
C VAL A 24 -8.52 3.38 4.59
N THR A 25 -7.65 2.69 5.34
CA THR A 25 -7.87 1.28 5.73
C THR A 25 -9.15 1.11 6.55
N SER A 26 -9.46 2.04 7.46
CA SER A 26 -10.72 2.04 8.21
C SER A 26 -11.96 2.25 7.32
N GLU A 27 -11.88 3.16 6.35
CA GLU A 27 -12.98 3.42 5.40
C GLU A 27 -13.20 2.20 4.48
N LEU A 28 -12.11 1.62 3.95
CA LEU A 28 -12.16 0.39 3.16
C LEU A 28 -12.74 -0.77 3.97
N ASN A 29 -12.31 -0.97 5.22
CA ASN A 29 -12.84 -2.05 6.08
C ASN A 29 -14.34 -1.92 6.37
N ARG A 30 -14.88 -0.70 6.41
CA ARG A 30 -16.33 -0.45 6.54
C ARG A 30 -17.08 -0.65 5.22
N THR A 31 -16.37 -0.68 4.10
CA THR A 31 -16.97 -0.84 2.78
C THR A 31 -17.30 -2.33 2.55
N ARG A 32 -18.49 -2.58 2.01
CA ARG A 32 -18.92 -3.90 1.55
C ARG A 32 -18.67 -4.01 0.05
N THR A 33 -18.17 -5.14 -0.43
CA THR A 33 -18.19 -5.44 -1.87
C THR A 33 -19.64 -5.71 -2.31
N PRO A 34 -19.95 -5.65 -3.61
CA PRO A 34 -21.28 -6.02 -4.13
C PRO A 34 -21.74 -7.43 -3.71
N GLU A 35 -20.80 -8.32 -3.40
CA GLU A 35 -21.02 -9.69 -2.92
C GLU A 35 -21.10 -9.80 -1.38
N ASP A 36 -21.29 -8.66 -0.69
CA ASP A 36 -21.35 -8.51 0.78
C ASP A 36 -20.10 -9.00 1.53
N ARG A 37 -18.97 -9.13 0.85
CA ARG A 37 -17.69 -9.46 1.48
C ARG A 37 -17.06 -8.20 2.07
N ARG A 38 -16.40 -8.34 3.22
CA ARG A 38 -15.56 -7.27 3.78
C ARG A 38 -14.31 -7.11 2.91
N PHE A 39 -13.82 -5.89 2.81
CA PHE A 39 -12.56 -5.59 2.10
C PHE A 39 -11.31 -6.15 2.81
N TYR A 40 -11.40 -6.44 4.11
CA TYR A 40 -10.39 -7.14 4.88
C TYR A 40 -11.04 -8.28 5.66
N MET A 41 -10.31 -9.37 5.85
CA MET A 41 -10.62 -10.28 6.95
C MET A 41 -10.29 -9.58 8.28
N GLU A 42 -11.04 -9.90 9.33
CA GLU A 42 -10.90 -9.26 10.64
C GLU A 42 -9.47 -9.43 11.19
N GLU A 43 -8.92 -10.64 11.06
CA GLU A 43 -7.57 -10.99 11.50
C GLU A 43 -6.46 -10.22 10.75
N ASP A 44 -6.64 -9.94 9.46
CA ASP A 44 -5.72 -9.12 8.68
C ASP A 44 -5.80 -7.66 9.12
N TYR A 45 -7.03 -7.16 9.27
CA TYR A 45 -7.29 -5.78 9.63
C TYR A 45 -6.74 -5.44 11.01
N GLU A 46 -6.82 -6.35 11.97
CA GLU A 46 -6.30 -6.16 13.33
C GLU A 46 -4.76 -6.09 13.39
N LYS A 47 -4.07 -6.72 12.45
CA LYS A 47 -2.60 -6.73 12.37
C LYS A 47 -2.01 -5.51 11.68
N LEU A 48 -2.84 -4.73 10.99
CA LEU A 48 -2.42 -3.49 10.33
C LEU A 48 -1.84 -2.51 11.35
N LYS A 49 -0.56 -2.16 11.19
CA LYS A 49 0.14 -1.22 12.05
C LYS A 49 1.10 -0.33 11.27
N CYS A 50 1.23 0.92 11.71
CA CYS A 50 2.21 1.87 11.22
C CYS A 50 3.16 2.29 12.35
N LYS A 51 4.46 2.05 12.18
CA LYS A 51 5.48 2.42 13.17
C LYS A 51 6.47 3.39 12.54
N ILE A 52 6.73 4.51 13.21
CA ILE A 52 7.68 5.53 12.73
C ILE A 52 8.86 5.66 13.69
N VAL A 53 10.08 5.70 13.14
CA VAL A 53 11.30 6.02 13.88
C VAL A 53 12.13 6.97 13.01
N GLY A 54 12.30 8.21 13.47
CA GLY A 54 12.98 9.24 12.68
C GLY A 54 12.28 9.47 11.35
N ASN A 55 13.03 9.31 10.26
CA ASN A 55 12.57 9.46 8.88
C ASN A 55 12.19 8.14 8.19
N LYS A 56 11.97 7.08 8.98
CA LYS A 56 11.58 5.75 8.49
C LYS A 56 10.22 5.34 9.05
N ALA A 57 9.41 4.72 8.20
CA ALA A 57 8.19 4.04 8.58
C ALA A 57 8.27 2.56 8.20
N GLU A 58 7.81 1.71 9.11
CA GLU A 58 7.47 0.32 8.83
C GLU A 58 5.95 0.19 8.89
N VAL A 59 5.36 -0.28 7.79
CA VAL A 59 3.92 -0.51 7.68
C VAL A 59 3.68 -2.01 7.54
N THR A 60 2.89 -2.58 8.45
CA THR A 60 2.39 -3.94 8.34
C THR A 60 1.12 -3.92 7.50
N VAL A 61 1.18 -4.56 6.32
CA VAL A 61 0.14 -4.52 5.28
C VAL A 61 -0.55 -5.88 5.08
N GLY A 62 -0.56 -6.74 6.10
CA GLY A 62 -1.24 -8.02 6.08
C GLY A 62 -0.88 -8.89 7.27
N SER A 63 -1.50 -10.06 7.39
CA SER A 63 -1.24 -11.00 8.47
C SER A 63 -0.06 -11.95 8.23
N SER A 64 0.35 -12.12 6.99
CA SER A 64 1.43 -13.03 6.57
C SER A 64 2.80 -12.54 7.05
N PRO A 65 3.65 -13.45 7.59
CA PRO A 65 5.02 -13.11 7.95
C PRO A 65 5.77 -12.53 6.74
N GLY A 66 6.28 -11.30 6.87
CA GLY A 66 7.01 -10.62 5.80
C GLY A 66 6.20 -9.60 5.00
N HIS A 67 4.88 -9.46 5.23
CA HIS A 67 4.05 -8.40 4.61
C HIS A 67 4.31 -7.06 5.30
N LYS A 68 5.53 -6.57 5.11
CA LYS A 68 6.04 -5.33 5.65
C LYS A 68 6.45 -4.43 4.52
N VAL A 69 6.26 -3.15 4.75
CA VAL A 69 6.67 -2.10 3.83
C VAL A 69 7.57 -1.17 4.58
N HIS A 70 8.74 -0.89 3.99
CA HIS A 70 9.67 0.08 4.52
C HIS A 70 9.60 1.35 3.68
N VAL A 71 9.31 2.48 4.32
CA VAL A 71 9.31 3.78 3.67
C VAL A 71 10.33 4.67 4.37
N THR A 72 11.24 5.25 3.61
CA THR A 72 12.15 6.29 4.07
C THR A 72 11.79 7.59 3.38
N VAL A 73 11.82 8.71 4.10
CA VAL A 73 11.68 10.06 3.54
C VAL A 73 13.00 10.80 3.75
N LEU A 74 13.48 11.49 2.73
CA LEU A 74 14.63 12.38 2.81
C LEU A 74 14.23 13.74 2.25
N GLU A 75 14.63 14.81 2.93
CA GLU A 75 14.33 16.19 2.51
C GLU A 75 15.10 16.58 1.23
N GLU A 76 16.27 15.97 1.02
CA GLU A 76 17.18 16.25 -0.10
C GLU A 76 17.47 15.01 -0.95
N PRO A 77 17.92 15.17 -2.22
CA PRO A 77 18.41 14.09 -3.07
C PRO A 77 19.45 13.21 -2.34
N PRO A 78 19.40 11.87 -2.50
CA PRO A 78 18.69 11.11 -3.54
C PRO A 78 17.19 10.87 -3.29
N PHE A 79 16.57 11.58 -2.33
CA PHE A 79 15.18 11.39 -1.90
C PHE A 79 14.95 9.99 -1.32
N GLY A 80 13.83 9.85 -0.64
CA GLY A 80 13.46 8.65 0.10
C GLY A 80 13.18 7.44 -0.78
N THR A 81 13.03 6.29 -0.11
CA THR A 81 12.80 4.99 -0.73
C THR A 81 11.53 4.32 -0.22
N LEU A 82 11.01 3.40 -1.01
CA LEU A 82 9.90 2.53 -0.68
C LEU A 82 10.27 1.10 -1.04
N GLU A 83 10.11 0.18 -0.10
CA GLU A 83 10.31 -1.26 -0.32
C GLU A 83 9.05 -1.99 0.11
N TYR A 84 8.29 -2.47 -0.86
CA TYR A 84 7.09 -3.28 -0.70
C TYR A 84 7.43 -4.74 -0.96
N TYR A 85 7.10 -5.63 -0.02
CA TYR A 85 7.37 -7.06 -0.12
C TYR A 85 6.08 -7.86 -0.11
N ASP A 86 5.85 -8.63 -1.17
CA ASP A 86 4.71 -9.52 -1.34
C ASP A 86 5.10 -10.66 -2.30
N ASN A 87 4.55 -11.85 -2.07
CA ASN A 87 4.79 -13.02 -2.90
C ASN A 87 3.77 -13.16 -4.04
N ASP A 88 2.68 -12.37 -4.03
CA ASP A 88 1.70 -12.33 -5.13
C ASP A 88 2.17 -11.40 -6.25
N ALA A 89 2.54 -12.00 -7.38
CA ALA A 89 3.04 -11.29 -8.56
C ALA A 89 2.02 -10.29 -9.15
N MET A 90 0.72 -10.56 -9.02
CA MET A 90 -0.33 -9.70 -9.55
C MET A 90 -0.52 -8.47 -8.66
N VAL A 91 -0.49 -8.65 -7.34
CA VAL A 91 -0.47 -7.54 -6.39
C VAL A 91 0.77 -6.67 -6.62
N ASN A 92 1.95 -7.29 -6.78
CA ASN A 92 3.19 -6.59 -7.10
C ASN A 92 3.07 -5.73 -8.37
N GLU A 93 2.44 -6.25 -9.43
CA GLU A 93 2.27 -5.50 -10.67
C GLU A 93 1.31 -4.31 -10.52
N VAL A 94 0.21 -4.46 -9.76
CA VAL A 94 -0.69 -3.34 -9.47
C VAL A 94 0.02 -2.28 -8.63
N MET A 95 0.73 -2.67 -7.58
CA MET A 95 1.47 -1.75 -6.72
C MET A 95 2.57 -1.00 -7.50
N TYR A 96 3.30 -1.70 -8.37
CA TYR A 96 4.28 -1.09 -9.27
C TYR A 96 3.68 -0.01 -10.17
N ARG A 97 2.51 -0.28 -10.76
CA ARG A 97 1.79 0.70 -11.61
C ARG A 97 1.33 1.90 -10.80
N ILE A 98 0.77 1.70 -9.61
CA ILE A 98 0.31 2.77 -8.73
C ILE A 98 1.48 3.66 -8.30
N PHE A 99 2.59 3.08 -7.83
CA PHE A 99 3.74 3.86 -7.38
C PHE A 99 4.41 4.65 -8.50
N THR A 100 4.44 4.08 -9.70
CA THR A 100 4.94 4.78 -10.89
C THR A 100 4.02 5.94 -11.28
N ASP A 101 2.69 5.77 -11.19
CA ASP A 101 1.69 6.83 -11.44
C ASP A 101 1.77 7.97 -10.40
N ILE A 102 2.17 7.67 -9.16
CA ILE A 102 2.48 8.67 -8.12
C ILE A 102 3.77 9.46 -8.45
N GLY A 103 4.57 8.99 -9.41
CA GLY A 103 5.81 9.64 -9.84
C GLY A 103 7.06 9.11 -9.16
N LEU A 104 7.02 7.89 -8.61
CA LEU A 104 8.23 7.20 -8.13
C LEU A 104 8.93 6.45 -9.26
N THR A 105 10.25 6.31 -9.15
CA THR A 105 11.03 5.44 -10.03
C THR A 105 11.12 4.06 -9.40
N CYS A 106 10.45 3.06 -9.98
CA CYS A 106 10.32 1.74 -9.40
C CYS A 106 11.00 0.64 -10.23
N THR A 107 11.48 -0.39 -9.54
CA THR A 107 11.78 -1.70 -10.09
C THR A 107 10.90 -2.74 -9.41
N MET A 108 10.52 -3.77 -10.16
CA MET A 108 9.67 -4.87 -9.66
C MET A 108 10.41 -6.18 -9.88
N ASP A 109 10.40 -7.02 -8.85
CA ASP A 109 10.71 -8.44 -8.94
C ASP A 109 9.43 -9.19 -8.60
N ALA A 110 8.97 -10.06 -9.51
CA ALA A 110 7.70 -10.75 -9.37
C ALA A 110 7.55 -11.53 -8.05
N TYR A 111 8.67 -11.94 -7.44
CA TYR A 111 8.68 -12.74 -6.20
C TYR A 111 9.29 -12.01 -4.99
N GLN A 112 9.79 -10.78 -5.18
CA GLN A 112 10.36 -9.98 -4.08
C GLN A 112 9.67 -8.64 -3.88
N GLY A 113 8.66 -8.32 -4.69
CA GLY A 113 7.87 -7.11 -4.56
C GLY A 113 8.37 -5.93 -5.38
N VAL A 114 8.19 -4.73 -4.84
CA VAL A 114 8.44 -3.47 -5.55
C VAL A 114 9.37 -2.59 -4.73
N LYS A 115 10.44 -2.11 -5.38
CA LYS A 115 11.39 -1.16 -4.79
C LYS A 115 11.33 0.14 -5.58
N CYS A 116 11.14 1.25 -4.89
CA CYS A 116 11.02 2.56 -5.50
C CYS A 116 11.93 3.61 -4.85
N GLN A 117 12.30 4.61 -5.65
CA GLN A 117 13.02 5.81 -5.23
C GLN A 117 12.18 7.06 -5.52
N GLY A 118 12.50 8.16 -4.83
CA GLY A 118 11.84 9.45 -5.02
C GLY A 118 10.74 9.76 -4.02
N VAL A 119 10.70 9.08 -2.87
CA VAL A 119 9.73 9.36 -1.80
C VAL A 119 10.12 10.66 -1.09
N ARG A 120 9.16 11.57 -0.96
CA ARG A 120 9.34 12.94 -0.47
C ARG A 120 8.12 13.36 0.35
N ASP A 121 8.23 14.51 1.01
CA ASP A 121 7.14 15.06 1.81
C ASP A 121 5.84 15.32 1.03
N ASP A 122 5.95 15.70 -0.23
CA ASP A 122 4.82 16.02 -1.11
C ASP A 122 4.06 14.77 -1.59
N ASN A 123 4.75 13.64 -1.82
CA ASN A 123 4.15 12.43 -2.37
C ASN A 123 3.95 11.28 -1.36
N VAL A 124 4.57 11.33 -0.18
CA VAL A 124 4.50 10.24 0.80
C VAL A 124 3.07 9.98 1.28
N ARG A 125 2.21 11.00 1.28
CA ARG A 125 0.78 10.82 1.56
C ARG A 125 0.14 9.86 0.56
N ASP A 126 0.38 10.04 -0.74
CA ASP A 126 -0.24 9.22 -1.78
C ASP A 126 0.35 7.82 -1.84
N VAL A 127 1.64 7.67 -1.51
CA VAL A 127 2.25 6.35 -1.26
C VAL A 127 1.49 5.60 -0.17
N PHE A 128 1.21 6.25 0.95
CA PHE A 128 0.49 5.63 2.07
C PHE A 128 -0.98 5.34 1.75
N LYS A 129 -1.64 6.12 0.91
CA LYS A 129 -2.97 5.75 0.39
C LYS A 129 -2.91 4.48 -0.44
N ALA A 130 -1.93 4.36 -1.34
CA ALA A 130 -1.74 3.16 -2.16
C ALA A 130 -1.49 1.93 -1.28
N LEU A 131 -0.67 2.05 -0.24
CA LEU A 131 -0.40 0.97 0.72
C LEU A 131 -1.64 0.48 1.49
N ALA A 132 -2.70 1.29 1.59
CA ALA A 132 -3.94 0.83 2.20
C ALA A 132 -4.61 -0.26 1.35
N LEU A 133 -4.40 -0.28 0.03
CA LEU A 133 -5.03 -1.26 -0.86
C LEU A 133 -4.41 -2.64 -0.79
N ALA A 134 -3.11 -2.74 -0.49
CA ALA A 134 -2.32 -3.97 -0.58
C ALA A 134 -3.06 -5.20 -0.02
N THR A 135 -3.38 -5.20 1.27
CA THR A 135 -4.07 -6.33 1.94
C THR A 135 -5.45 -6.62 1.36
N SER A 136 -6.19 -5.59 0.97
CA SER A 136 -7.56 -5.77 0.48
C SER A 136 -7.60 -6.33 -0.94
N MET A 137 -6.51 -6.16 -1.68
CA MET A 137 -6.40 -6.51 -3.08
C MET A 137 -6.20 -8.02 -3.27
N ASP A 138 -5.53 -8.68 -2.32
CA ASP A 138 -5.37 -10.15 -2.29
C ASP A 138 -6.71 -10.85 -2.54
N PHE A 139 -7.74 -10.49 -1.78
CA PHE A 139 -9.08 -11.10 -1.91
C PHE A 139 -9.77 -10.79 -3.24
N ARG A 140 -9.52 -9.62 -3.84
CA ARG A 140 -10.15 -9.22 -5.11
C ARG A 140 -9.43 -9.81 -6.32
N LEU A 141 -8.16 -10.14 -6.17
CA LEU A 141 -7.32 -10.75 -7.21
C LEU A 141 -7.26 -12.28 -7.11
N GLU A 142 -7.69 -12.89 -6.01
CA GLU A 142 -7.82 -14.34 -5.87
C GLU A 142 -8.61 -14.97 -7.04
N LEU A 143 -9.74 -14.35 -7.42
CA LEU A 143 -10.57 -14.78 -8.56
C LEU A 143 -9.90 -14.62 -9.93
N CYS A 144 -8.75 -13.92 -9.98
CA CYS A 144 -7.99 -13.67 -11.18
C CYS A 144 -6.80 -14.63 -11.35
N GLN A 145 -6.47 -15.41 -10.32
CA GLN A 145 -5.40 -16.40 -10.39
C GLN A 145 -5.77 -17.52 -11.37
N GLY A 146 -4.81 -17.93 -12.22
CA GLY A 146 -5.02 -18.99 -13.22
C GLY A 146 -5.76 -18.56 -14.50
N LEU A 147 -6.05 -17.27 -14.68
CA LEU A 147 -6.70 -16.76 -15.90
C LEU A 147 -5.72 -16.60 -17.08
N THR A 148 -6.26 -16.66 -18.31
CA THR A 148 -5.53 -16.31 -19.54
C THR A 148 -4.98 -14.88 -19.48
N SER A 149 -3.87 -14.60 -20.18
CA SER A 149 -3.19 -13.29 -20.20
C SER A 149 -4.12 -12.08 -20.45
N LEU A 150 -5.12 -12.22 -21.32
CA LEU A 150 -6.07 -11.13 -21.63
C LEU A 150 -6.96 -10.77 -20.42
N ARG A 151 -7.40 -11.78 -19.66
CA ARG A 151 -8.22 -11.60 -18.45
C ARG A 151 -7.36 -11.16 -17.26
N TYR A 152 -6.12 -11.63 -17.20
CA TYR A 152 -5.12 -11.18 -16.23
C TYR A 152 -4.91 -9.65 -16.30
N GLY A 153 -4.67 -9.10 -17.51
CA GLY A 153 -4.52 -7.65 -17.70
C GLY A 153 -5.78 -6.85 -17.33
N GLY A 154 -6.97 -7.43 -17.55
CA GLY A 154 -8.25 -6.83 -17.14
C GLY A 154 -8.38 -6.68 -15.62
N CYS A 155 -7.91 -7.67 -14.84
CA CYS A 155 -7.92 -7.61 -13.38
C CYS A 155 -7.00 -6.52 -12.84
N ILE A 156 -5.78 -6.43 -13.37
CA ILE A 156 -4.82 -5.38 -12.98
C ILE A 156 -5.39 -3.99 -13.28
N LYS A 157 -5.98 -3.81 -14.47
CA LYS A 157 -6.61 -2.54 -14.84
C LYS A 157 -7.73 -2.17 -13.88
N ARG A 158 -8.58 -3.13 -13.50
CA ARG A 158 -9.69 -2.91 -12.57
C ARG A 158 -9.20 -2.41 -11.21
N GLU A 159 -8.15 -3.00 -10.65
CA GLU A 159 -7.60 -2.57 -9.35
C GLU A 159 -6.93 -1.20 -9.44
N PHE A 160 -6.22 -0.94 -10.53
CA PHE A 160 -5.65 0.39 -10.79
C PHE A 160 -6.75 1.46 -10.92
N ASP A 161 -7.82 1.18 -11.67
CA ASP A 161 -8.96 2.10 -11.81
C ASP A 161 -9.67 2.31 -10.46
N PHE A 162 -9.82 1.26 -9.65
CA PHE A 162 -10.37 1.35 -8.30
C PHE A 162 -9.55 2.32 -7.44
N TYR A 163 -8.21 2.19 -7.45
CA TYR A 163 -7.32 3.13 -6.76
C TYR A 163 -7.59 4.57 -7.20
N LYS A 164 -7.59 4.84 -8.50
CA LYS A 164 -7.76 6.20 -9.05
C LYS A 164 -9.11 6.80 -8.67
N GLN A 165 -10.17 6.01 -8.65
CA GLN A 165 -11.54 6.49 -8.43
C GLN A 165 -11.93 6.58 -6.95
N LYS A 166 -11.42 5.67 -6.11
CA LYS A 166 -11.91 5.50 -4.73
C LYS A 166 -10.89 5.85 -3.67
N VAL A 167 -9.60 5.70 -3.93
CA VAL A 167 -8.56 5.85 -2.91
C VAL A 167 -7.74 7.11 -3.11
N ALA A 168 -7.27 7.39 -4.33
CA ALA A 168 -6.50 8.59 -4.63
C ALA A 168 -7.19 9.90 -4.18
N PRO A 169 -8.52 10.07 -4.32
CA PRO A 169 -9.20 11.32 -3.94
C PRO A 169 -9.34 11.60 -2.43
N ILE A 170 -9.04 10.63 -1.55
CA ILE A 170 -9.21 10.76 -0.08
C ILE A 170 -8.15 11.69 0.55
#